data_AF-K1X158-F1
#
_entry.id   AF-K1X158-F1
#
_cell.length_a   1.000
_cell.length_b   1.000
_cell.length_c   1.000
_cell.angle_alpha   90.00
_cell.angle_beta   90.00
_cell.angle_gamma   90.00
#
_symmetry.space_group_name_H-M   'P 1'
#
loop_
_entity.id
_entity.type
_entity.pdbx_description
1 polymer ?
#
loop_
_entity_poly.entity_id
_entity_poly.type
_entity_poly.pdbx_seq_one_letter_code
_entity_poly.pdbx_strand_id
1 'polypeptide(L)' 'MKLIPIGLVEGDMMGEIIKGRLIAEGIECEITSPSRAHASSGAATKDPYSSEIYVAEDKKDEAAQLIKEIDSTAVIY' A
#
# COMPACT_ATOMS: atom_id res chain seq x y z
N MET A 1 -11.45 -1.71 -15.31
CA MET A 1 -11.39 -1.38 -13.88
C MET A 1 -10.08 -0.65 -13.64
N LYS A 2 -10.05 0.43 -12.84
CA LYS A 2 -8.86 1.25 -12.62
C LYS A 2 -8.48 1.19 -11.14
N LEU A 3 -7.24 0.81 -10.83
CA LEU A 3 -6.71 0.84 -9.46
C LEU A 3 -6.24 2.26 -9.12
N ILE A 4 -6.51 2.71 -7.90
CA ILE A 4 -6.11 4.00 -7.35
C ILE A 4 -5.21 3.79 -6.13
N PRO A 5 -4.19 4.65 -5.91
CA PRO A 5 -3.43 4.61 -4.67
C PRO A 5 -4.32 5.05 -3.51
N ILE A 6 -4.24 4.34 -2.39
CA ILE A 6 -5.03 4.66 -1.19
C ILE A 6 -4.18 4.88 0.06
N GLY A 7 -2.96 4.37 0.10
CA GLY A 7 -2.11 4.57 1.27
C GLY A 7 -0.70 4.04 1.15
N LEU A 8 0.09 4.35 2.17
CA LEU A 8 1.50 4.00 2.33
C LEU A 8 1.70 3.33 3.68
N VAL A 9 2.45 2.23 3.68
CA VAL A 9 2.82 1.46 4.88
C VAL A 9 4.32 1.25 4.97
N GLU A 10 4.86 1.10 6.17
CA GLU A 10 6.29 0.92 6.37
C GLU A 10 6.67 -0.57 6.26
N GLY A 11 7.58 -0.87 5.33
CA GLY A 11 8.15 -2.20 5.10
C GLY A 11 7.44 -3.02 4.03
N ASP A 12 8.24 -3.69 3.18
CA ASP A 12 7.75 -4.64 2.17
C ASP A 12 6.95 -5.80 2.80
N MET A 13 7.39 -6.27 3.97
CA MET A 13 6.70 -7.33 4.70
C MET A 13 5.29 -6.91 5.10
N MET A 14 5.10 -5.66 5.54
CA MET A 14 3.78 -5.15 5.91
C MET A 14 2.89 -4.98 4.67
N GLY A 15 3.45 -4.51 3.55
CA GLY A 15 2.76 -4.45 2.27
C GLY A 15 2.21 -5.82 1.83
N GLU A 16 3.02 -6.88 1.92
CA GLU A 16 2.58 -8.23 1.58
C GLU A 16 1.54 -8.81 2.55
N ILE A 17 1.64 -8.52 3.86
CA ILE A 17 0.63 -8.91 4.86
C ILE A 17 -0.73 -8.27 4.52
N ILE A 18 -0.73 -6.97 4.24
CA ILE A 18 -1.94 -6.23 3.91
C ILE A 18 -2.54 -6.73 2.61
N LYS A 19 -1.71 -6.96 1.58
CA LYS A 19 -2.15 -7.57 0.32
C LYS A 19 -2.85 -8.91 0.55
N GLY A 20 -2.27 -9.77 1.38
CA GLY A 20 -2.87 -11.04 1.77
C GLY A 20 -4.24 -10.86 2.44
N ARG A 21 -4.38 -9.90 3.35
CA ARG A 21 -5.68 -9.60 3.98
C ARG A 21 -6.71 -9.09 2.98
N LEU A 22 -6.35 -8.11 2.15
CA LEU A 22 -7.26 -7.52 1.17
C LEU A 22 -7.78 -8.59 0.19
N ILE A 23 -6.89 -9.45 -0.31
CA ILE A 23 -7.27 -10.57 -1.19
C ILE A 23 -8.21 -11.55 -0.46
N ALA A 24 -7.96 -11.84 0.83
CA ALA A 24 -8.82 -12.72 1.63
C ALA A 24 -10.24 -12.16 1.83
N GLU A 25 -10.38 -10.83 1.83
CA GLU A 25 -11.69 -10.12 1.87
C GLU A 25 -12.27 -9.90 0.46
N GLY A 26 -11.65 -10.43 -0.59
CA GLY A 26 -12.12 -10.30 -1.96
C GLY A 26 -11.85 -8.93 -2.60
N ILE A 27 -10.89 -8.17 -2.05
CA ILE A 27 -10.47 -6.87 -2.57
C ILE A 27 -9.24 -7.07 -3.45
N GLU A 28 -9.40 -6.81 -4.74
CA GLU A 28 -8.27 -6.77 -5.68
C GLU A 28 -7.35 -5.58 -5.36
N CYS A 29 -6.06 -5.85 -5.24
CA CYS A 29 -5.07 -4.85 -4.86
C CYS A 29 -3.70 -5.11 -5.49
N GLU A 30 -2.93 -4.03 -5.66
CA GLU A 30 -1.52 -4.06 -6.04
C GLU A 30 -0.69 -3.32 -4.97
N ILE A 31 0.53 -3.82 -4.75
CA ILE A 31 1.52 -3.18 -3.87
C ILE A 31 2.71 -2.81 -4.73
N THR A 32 3.16 -1.57 -4.63
CA THR A 32 4.41 -1.13 -5.25
C THR A 32 5.36 -0.66 -4.17
N SER A 33 6.58 -1.19 -4.16
CA SER A 33 7.62 -0.77 -3.23
C SER A 33 8.57 0.20 -3.94
N PRO A 34 8.56 1.52 -3.61
CA PRO A 34 9.53 2.49 -4.13
C PRO A 34 10.99 2.09 -3.94
N SER A 35 11.30 1.23 -2.96
CA SER A 35 12.64 0.67 -2.70
C SER A 35 13.28 -0.01 -3.92
N ARG A 36 12.47 -0.60 -4.82
CA ARG A 36 12.95 -1.24 -6.07
C ARG A 36 12.96 -0.33 -7.29
N ALA A 37 12.23 0.79 -7.28
CA ALA A 37 12.00 1.60 -8.47
C ALA A 37 13.03 2.74 -8.67
N HIS A 38 13.79 3.13 -7.63
CA HIS A 38 14.54 4.39 -7.64
C HIS A 38 15.96 4.33 -7.01
N ALA A 39 16.72 3.25 -7.21
CA ALA A 39 18.16 3.24 -6.90
C ALA A 39 19.03 3.94 -7.99
N SER A 40 18.53 5.01 -8.61
CA SER A 40 19.30 5.84 -9.55
C SER A 40 18.74 7.27 -9.53
N SER A 41 19.64 8.24 -9.36
CA SER A 41 19.38 9.70 -9.32
C SER A 41 18.79 10.24 -8.02
N GLY A 42 19.65 10.82 -7.17
CA GLY A 42 19.28 11.41 -5.89
C GLY A 42 18.25 12.54 -5.98
N ALA A 43 17.14 12.37 -5.26
CA ALA A 43 16.28 13.41 -4.68
C ALA A 43 15.16 12.74 -3.88
N ALA A 44 14.80 13.37 -2.75
CA ALA A 44 13.71 13.04 -1.83
C ALA A 44 13.90 11.78 -0.96
N THR A 45 14.11 12.02 0.33
CA THR A 45 13.94 11.09 1.46
C THR A 45 12.49 10.62 1.53
N LYS A 46 12.05 9.76 0.59
CA LYS A 46 10.97 8.84 0.87
C LYS A 46 11.61 7.66 1.58
N ASP A 47 11.09 7.33 2.75
CA ASP A 47 11.61 6.21 3.54
C ASP A 47 11.81 5.01 2.62
N PRO A 48 13.05 4.51 2.43
CA PRO A 48 13.40 3.56 1.38
C PRO A 48 12.78 2.18 1.58
N TYR A 49 11.85 2.04 2.53
CA TYR A 49 11.16 0.82 2.87
C TYR A 49 9.64 0.95 2.84
N SER A 50 9.07 2.09 2.44
CA SER A 50 7.61 2.21 2.36
C SER A 50 7.03 1.47 1.16
N SER A 51 5.83 0.91 1.31
CA SER A 51 5.05 0.23 0.25
C SER A 51 3.75 0.99 0.00
N GLU A 52 3.48 1.32 -1.26
CA GLU A 52 2.26 2.02 -1.68
C GLU A 52 1.20 1.02 -2.15
N ILE A 53 -0.03 1.22 -1.68
CA ILE A 53 -1.14 0.29 -1.84
C ILE A 53 -2.16 0.85 -2.82
N TYR A 54 -2.53 0.04 -3.80
CA TYR A 54 -3.47 0.36 -4.86
C TYR A 54 -4.67 -0.58 -4.79
N VAL A 55 -5.89 -0.05 -4.86
CA VAL A 55 -7.13 -0.84 -4.85
C VAL A 55 -8.14 -0.27 -5.84
N ALA A 56 -9.21 -1.00 -6.11
CA ALA A 56 -10.34 -0.47 -6.87
C ALA A 56 -11.04 0.67 -6.12
N GLU A 57 -11.49 1.71 -6.84
CA GLU A 57 -12.08 2.92 -6.27
C GLU A 57 -13.31 2.63 -5.39
N ASP A 58 -14.16 1.68 -5.79
CA ASP A 58 -15.35 1.23 -5.06
C ASP A 58 -15.03 0.46 -3.77
N LYS A 59 -13.78 0.01 -3.63
CA LYS A 59 -13.26 -0.68 -2.44
C LYS A 59 -12.37 0.19 -1.57
N LYS A 60 -12.22 1.49 -1.89
CA LYS A 60 -11.32 2.41 -1.19
C LYS A 60 -11.58 2.42 0.33
N ASP A 61 -12.81 2.66 0.75
CA ASP A 61 -13.13 2.84 2.18
C ASP A 61 -12.96 1.54 2.97
N GLU A 62 -13.40 0.42 2.39
CA GLU A 62 -13.26 -0.91 2.97
C GLU A 62 -11.79 -1.29 3.14
N ALA A 63 -10.98 -1.07 2.10
CA ALA A 63 -9.54 -1.33 2.14
C ALA A 63 -8.82 -0.40 3.14
N ALA A 64 -9.16 0.88 3.17
CA ALA A 64 -8.57 1.84 4.10
C ALA A 64 -8.80 1.47 5.57
N GLN A 65 -10.00 0.95 5.88
CA GLN A 65 -10.31 0.46 7.23
C GLN A 65 -9.44 -0.77 7.58
N LEU A 66 -9.39 -1.77 6.70
CA LEU A 66 -8.60 -2.98 6.92
C LEU A 66 -7.11 -2.69 7.07
N ILE A 67 -6.59 -1.74 6.30
CA ILE A 67 -5.19 -1.31 6.39
C ILE A 67 -4.91 -0.74 7.78
N LYS A 68 -5.77 0.16 8.29
CA LYS A 68 -5.58 0.76 9.63
C LYS A 68 -5.73 -0.23 10.77
N GLU A 69 -6.54 -1.28 10.60
CA GLU A 69 -6.67 -2.36 11.57
C GLU A 69 -5.40 -3.21 11.67
N ILE A 70 -4.66 -3.38 10.56
CA ILE A 70 -3.40 -4.12 10.52
C ILE A 70 -2.23 -3.24 10.95
N ASP A 71 -2.14 -2.05 10.38
CA ASP A 71 -1.07 -1.08 10.62
C ASP A 71 -1.67 0.29 10.95
N SER A 72 -1.76 0.57 12.25
CA SER A 72 -2.24 1.86 12.75
C SER A 72 -1.38 3.06 12.35
N THR A 73 -0.17 2.84 11.84
CA THR A 73 0.75 3.89 11.37
C THR A 73 0.60 4.18 9.87
N ALA A 74 -0.18 3.37 9.15
CA ALA A 74 -0.44 3.55 7.73
C ALA A 74 -1.00 4.95 7.42
N VAL A 75 -0.43 5.60 6.42
CA VAL A 75 -0.90 6.90 5.92
C VAL A 75 -1.91 6.65 4.80
N ILE A 76 -3.14 7.13 4.96
CA ILE A 76 -4.24 6.96 3.99
C ILE A 76 -4.59 8.31 3.35
N TYR A 77 -4.75 8.36 2.02
CA TYR A 77 -5.05 9.56 1.21
C TYR A 77 -6.45 9.56 0.60
#